data_AF-A0A2G9ZYV4-F1
#
_entry.id   AF-A0A2G9ZYV4-F1
#
_cell.length_a   1.000
_cell.length_b   1.000
_cell.length_c   1.000
_cell.angle_alpha   90.00
_cell.angle_beta   90.00
_cell.angle_gamma   90.00
#
_symmetry.space_group_name_H-M   'P 1'
#
loop_
_entity.id
_entity.type
_entity.pdbx_description
1 polymer ?
#
loop_
_entity_poly.entity_id
_entity_poly.type
_entity_poly.pdbx_seq_one_letter_code
_entity_poly.pdbx_strand_id
1 'polypeptide(L)'
;MCFKKTVFTLLRAVSGRRYFNYQEKQVMHDVRADQLKNRIIITIGKLDGEAEMQAVARAVSEECKKLKKGFTCITDLRKYEVQDDAFEHYVRQTQEAMIAAGLAKVVRVVRETGLLGHFQFDNASMDVGYHADNVTSMEAAEKILNEAAG
;
A
#
# COMPACT_ATOMS: atom_id res chain seq x y z
N MET A 1 -2.67 -16.64 58.12
CA MET A 1 -3.87 -15.79 57.94
C MET A 1 -3.73 -15.06 56.61
N CYS A 2 -4.34 -15.53 55.54
CA CYS A 2 -5.76 -15.31 55.15
C CYS A 2 -5.95 -13.87 54.62
N PHE A 3 -5.79 -13.60 53.32
CA PHE A 3 -6.77 -13.76 52.21
C PHE A 3 -8.12 -13.07 52.46
N LYS A 4 -8.39 -11.98 51.73
CA LYS A 4 -9.71 -11.62 51.17
C LYS A 4 -9.44 -10.93 49.81
N LYS A 5 -9.65 -11.61 48.67
CA LYS A 5 -10.92 -11.79 47.94
C LYS A 5 -11.45 -10.42 47.47
N THR A 6 -11.56 -10.14 46.17
CA THR A 6 -12.60 -10.69 45.27
C THR A 6 -12.17 -10.26 43.84
N VAL A 7 -12.19 -11.10 42.80
CA VAL A 7 -13.31 -11.22 41.85
C VAL A 7 -13.00 -12.33 40.84
N PHE A 8 -13.94 -13.27 40.77
CA PHE A 8 -14.33 -14.17 39.66
C PHE A 8 -13.46 -15.36 39.22
N THR A 9 -13.69 -16.43 39.98
CA THR A 9 -13.89 -17.83 39.62
C THR A 9 -14.35 -18.14 38.17
N LEU A 10 -13.54 -18.99 37.53
CA LEU A 10 -13.82 -20.09 36.59
C LEU A 10 -14.91 -19.94 35.51
N LEU A 11 -14.47 -20.15 34.26
CA LEU A 11 -14.98 -21.27 33.46
C LEU A 11 -13.82 -21.93 32.68
N ARG A 12 -13.79 -23.25 32.80
CA ARG A 12 -12.80 -24.17 32.22
C ARG A 12 -12.91 -24.23 30.69
N ALA A 13 -11.75 -24.34 30.07
CA ALA A 13 -11.41 -25.22 28.94
C ALA A 13 -12.46 -25.45 27.85
N VAL A 14 -12.33 -24.74 26.72
CA VAL A 14 -12.53 -25.30 25.37
C VAL A 14 -11.58 -24.60 24.40
N SER A 15 -10.67 -25.38 23.80
CA SER A 15 -9.92 -25.15 22.55
C SER A 15 -9.24 -23.80 22.32
N GLY A 16 -7.92 -23.86 22.12
CA GLY A 16 -7.04 -22.77 21.68
C GLY A 16 -7.72 -21.71 20.80
N ARG A 17 -8.07 -20.58 21.43
CA ARG A 17 -8.29 -19.31 20.75
C ARG A 17 -7.18 -18.41 21.24
N ARG A 18 -6.14 -18.31 20.40
CA ARG A 18 -5.12 -17.26 20.49
C ARG A 18 -5.86 -15.96 20.76
N TYR A 19 -5.58 -15.35 21.91
CA TYR A 19 -5.88 -13.96 22.16
C TYR A 19 -5.27 -13.19 20.97
N PHE A 20 -6.14 -12.80 20.05
CA PHE A 20 -5.82 -11.90 18.96
C PHE A 20 -5.48 -10.57 19.66
N ASN A 21 -4.20 -10.40 19.98
CA ASN A 21 -3.63 -9.10 20.26
C ASN A 21 -3.79 -8.29 18.98
N TYR A 22 -4.93 -7.64 18.87
CA TYR A 22 -5.16 -6.53 17.96
C TYR A 22 -4.35 -5.35 18.52
N GLN A 23 -3.03 -5.48 18.42
CA GLN A 23 -2.18 -4.30 18.41
C GLN A 23 -2.66 -3.49 17.22
N GLU A 24 -3.08 -2.26 17.47
CA GLU A 24 -3.13 -1.19 16.48
C GLU A 24 -1.72 -1.08 15.88
N LYS A 25 -1.41 -1.97 14.93
CA LYS A 25 -0.26 -1.81 14.06
C LYS A 25 -0.60 -0.53 13.31
N GLN A 26 0.02 0.58 13.68
CA GLN A 26 0.08 1.80 12.89
C GLN A 26 0.37 1.33 11.46
N VAL A 27 -0.65 1.31 10.61
CA VAL A 27 -0.55 0.70 9.29
C VAL A 27 0.31 1.68 8.50
N MET A 28 1.63 1.46 8.53
CA MET A 28 2.60 2.33 7.88
C MET A 28 2.45 2.26 6.35
N HIS A 29 1.81 1.20 5.83
CA HIS A 29 1.48 0.99 4.41
C HIS A 29 0.11 0.36 4.25
N ASP A 30 -0.71 0.87 3.33
CA ASP A 30 -2.05 0.38 3.05
C ASP A 30 -2.22 0.11 1.56
N VAL A 31 -2.92 -0.95 1.20
CA VAL A 31 -3.22 -1.30 -0.20
C VAL A 31 -4.68 -1.70 -0.29
N ARG A 32 -5.45 -0.97 -1.10
CA ARG A 32 -6.90 -1.21 -1.23
C ARG A 32 -7.39 -1.02 -2.65
N ALA A 33 -8.29 -1.90 -3.08
CA ALA A 33 -9.07 -1.73 -4.31
C ALA A 33 -10.37 -0.96 -4.05
N ASP A 34 -10.61 0.09 -4.83
CA ASP A 34 -11.90 0.73 -5.02
C ASP A 34 -12.52 0.18 -6.32
N GLN A 35 -13.42 -0.79 -6.17
CA GLN A 35 -14.07 -1.44 -7.31
C GLN A 35 -15.07 -0.53 -8.03
N LEU A 36 -15.62 0.48 -7.34
CA LEU A 36 -16.57 1.42 -7.93
C LEU A 36 -15.84 2.35 -8.91
N LYS A 37 -14.70 2.89 -8.49
CA LYS A 37 -13.83 3.73 -9.34
C LYS A 37 -12.90 2.92 -10.25
N ASN A 38 -12.91 1.58 -10.15
CA ASN A 38 -11.95 0.68 -10.77
C ASN A 38 -10.50 1.15 -10.56
N ARG A 39 -10.11 1.31 -9.29
CA ARG A 39 -8.85 1.96 -8.89
C ARG A 39 -8.18 1.22 -7.75
N ILE A 40 -6.86 1.10 -7.78
CA ILE A 40 -6.06 0.70 -6.62
C ILE A 40 -5.46 1.94 -5.96
N ILE A 41 -5.48 1.97 -4.62
CA ILE A 41 -4.87 3.01 -3.82
C ILE A 41 -3.81 2.35 -2.95
N ILE A 42 -2.57 2.78 -3.12
CA ILE A 42 -1.39 2.27 -2.44
C ILE A 42 -0.84 3.42 -1.60
N THR A 43 -0.73 3.24 -0.29
CA THR A 43 -0.06 4.17 0.61
C THR A 43 1.21 3.52 1.10
N ILE A 44 2.35 4.16 0.89
CA ILE A 44 3.65 3.67 1.36
C ILE A 44 4.26 4.72 2.30
N GLY A 45 4.46 4.32 3.55
CA GLY A 45 5.18 5.05 4.57
C GLY A 45 6.62 4.56 4.72
N LYS A 46 7.09 4.46 5.98
CA LYS A 46 8.37 3.84 6.32
C LYS A 46 8.27 2.32 6.35
N LEU A 47 9.11 1.62 5.58
CA LEU A 47 9.17 0.16 5.53
C LEU A 47 10.30 -0.36 6.42
N ASP A 48 10.01 -1.36 7.26
CA ASP A 48 11.00 -2.00 8.13
C ASP A 48 11.57 -3.28 7.47
N GLY A 49 12.22 -3.09 6.32
CA GLY A 49 12.96 -4.13 5.58
C GLY A 49 12.15 -4.94 4.56
N GLU A 50 12.82 -5.94 3.98
CA GLU A 50 12.36 -6.70 2.81
C GLU A 50 11.02 -7.43 3.02
N ALA A 51 10.77 -7.95 4.22
CA ALA A 51 9.54 -8.68 4.51
C ALA A 51 8.29 -7.80 4.40
N GLU A 52 8.37 -6.52 4.79
CA GLU A 52 7.25 -5.59 4.64
C GLU A 52 7.03 -5.22 3.17
N MET A 53 8.10 -5.08 2.40
CA MET A 53 8.00 -4.87 0.95
C MET A 53 7.33 -6.05 0.25
N GLN A 54 7.75 -7.28 0.54
CA GLN A 54 7.09 -8.46 0.00
C GLN A 54 5.61 -8.53 0.38
N ALA A 55 5.26 -8.10 1.59
CA ALA A 55 3.86 -8.03 2.03
C ALA A 55 3.06 -6.99 1.21
N VAL A 56 3.62 -5.80 0.96
CA VAL A 56 3.01 -4.77 0.10
C VAL A 56 2.84 -5.28 -1.33
N ALA A 57 3.88 -5.86 -1.94
CA ALA A 57 3.83 -6.39 -3.30
C ALA A 57 2.75 -7.50 -3.44
N ARG A 58 2.66 -8.40 -2.46
CA ARG A 58 1.60 -9.42 -2.41
C ARG A 58 0.22 -8.78 -2.27
N ALA A 59 0.06 -7.79 -1.39
CA ALA A 59 -1.21 -7.09 -1.22
C ALA A 59 -1.65 -6.39 -2.51
N VAL A 60 -0.72 -5.74 -3.23
CA VAL A 60 -0.99 -5.15 -4.55
C VAL A 60 -1.50 -6.21 -5.53
N SER A 61 -0.83 -7.35 -5.63
CA SER A 61 -1.25 -8.43 -6.52
C SER A 61 -2.65 -8.94 -6.18
N GLU A 62 -2.98 -9.14 -4.90
CA GLU A 62 -4.30 -9.60 -4.48
C GLU A 62 -5.40 -8.55 -4.71
N GLU A 63 -5.14 -7.27 -4.46
CA GLU A 63 -6.09 -6.18 -4.72
C GLU A 63 -6.31 -5.97 -6.23
N CYS A 64 -5.27 -6.09 -7.06
CA CYS A 64 -5.38 -5.97 -8.52
C CYS A 64 -6.32 -7.03 -9.12
N LYS A 65 -6.37 -8.25 -8.57
CA LYS A 65 -7.30 -9.31 -9.03
C LYS A 65 -8.77 -8.93 -8.87
N LYS A 66 -9.08 -7.96 -8.01
CA LYS A 66 -10.44 -7.47 -7.76
C LYS A 66 -10.89 -6.40 -8.75
N LEU A 67 -9.98 -5.91 -9.59
CA LEU A 67 -10.18 -4.80 -10.51
C LEU A 67 -10.34 -5.31 -11.95
N LYS A 68 -11.04 -4.52 -12.76
CA LYS A 68 -11.16 -4.77 -14.21
C LYS A 68 -9.94 -4.20 -14.92
N LYS A 69 -9.57 -4.79 -16.06
CA LYS A 69 -8.57 -4.20 -16.98
C LYS A 69 -8.92 -2.74 -17.29
N GLY A 70 -7.91 -1.91 -17.44
CA GLY A 70 -8.05 -0.46 -17.55
C GLY A 70 -8.15 0.25 -16.20
N PHE A 71 -7.75 -0.40 -15.09
CA PHE A 71 -7.81 0.22 -13.77
C PHE A 71 -6.76 1.32 -13.61
N THR A 72 -7.02 2.24 -12.69
CA THR A 72 -6.11 3.35 -12.36
C THR A 72 -5.43 3.11 -11.01
N CYS A 73 -4.29 3.74 -10.78
CA CYS A 73 -3.53 3.63 -9.54
C CYS A 73 -3.28 5.02 -8.94
N ILE A 74 -3.48 5.15 -7.63
CA ILE A 74 -2.90 6.23 -6.85
C ILE A 74 -1.85 5.64 -5.92
N THR A 75 -0.65 6.19 -5.93
CA THR A 75 0.41 5.85 -4.98
C THR A 75 0.71 7.05 -4.09
N ASP A 76 0.36 6.98 -2.81
CA ASP A 76 0.71 7.99 -1.81
C ASP A 76 2.07 7.69 -1.19
N LEU A 77 3.05 8.52 -1.53
CA LEU A 77 4.44 8.47 -1.09
C LEU A 77 4.76 9.60 -0.10
N ARG A 78 3.76 10.33 0.41
CA ARG A 78 4.01 11.45 1.34
C ARG A 78 4.64 11.01 2.66
N LYS A 79 4.63 9.72 2.99
CA LYS A 79 5.32 9.19 4.19
C LYS A 79 6.49 8.27 3.83
N TYR A 80 6.79 8.13 2.55
CA TYR A 80 7.84 7.26 2.06
C TYR A 80 9.22 7.81 2.42
N GLU A 81 10.12 6.89 2.78
CA GLU A 81 11.54 7.15 2.99
C GLU A 81 12.32 6.29 2.00
N VAL A 82 13.34 6.87 1.37
CA VAL A 82 14.22 6.20 0.39
C VAL A 82 14.79 4.91 0.97
N GLN A 83 14.75 3.85 0.18
CA GLN A 83 15.25 2.52 0.56
C GLN A 83 16.50 2.15 -0.26
N ASP A 84 17.07 0.96 -0.04
CA ASP A 84 18.26 0.47 -0.74
C ASP A 84 17.94 -0.08 -2.16
N ASP A 85 18.97 -0.49 -2.92
CA ASP A 85 18.80 -0.97 -4.30
C ASP A 85 17.94 -2.25 -4.40
N ALA A 86 17.94 -3.09 -3.35
CA ALA A 86 17.10 -4.28 -3.30
C ALA A 86 15.60 -3.91 -3.37
N PHE A 87 15.26 -2.71 -2.92
CA PHE A 87 13.92 -2.14 -3.04
C PHE A 87 13.47 -1.91 -4.49
N GLU A 88 14.38 -1.41 -5.33
CA GLU A 88 14.05 -1.07 -6.72
C GLU A 88 13.60 -2.31 -7.51
N HIS A 89 14.19 -3.47 -7.19
CA HIS A 89 13.77 -4.75 -7.75
C HIS A 89 12.30 -5.06 -7.46
N TYR A 90 11.86 -4.89 -6.21
CA TYR A 90 10.48 -5.16 -5.80
C TYR A 90 9.49 -4.14 -6.37
N VAL A 91 9.88 -2.87 -6.44
CA VAL A 91 9.06 -1.83 -7.09
C VAL A 91 8.84 -2.18 -8.55
N ARG A 92 9.91 -2.55 -9.27
CA ARG A 92 9.83 -2.96 -10.68
C ARG A 92 8.92 -4.16 -10.88
N GLN A 93 9.11 -5.25 -10.11
CA GLN A 93 8.25 -6.43 -10.20
C GLN A 93 6.77 -6.11 -9.94
N THR A 94 6.50 -5.23 -8.98
CA THR A 94 5.13 -4.80 -8.65
C THR A 94 4.53 -3.98 -9.81
N GLN A 95 5.30 -3.07 -10.41
CA GLN A 95 4.85 -2.29 -11.57
C GLN A 95 4.58 -3.17 -12.79
N GLU A 96 5.46 -4.12 -13.09
CA GLU A 96 5.28 -5.09 -14.18
C GLU A 96 4.00 -5.93 -13.97
N ALA A 97 3.77 -6.40 -12.74
CA ALA A 97 2.56 -7.14 -12.39
C ALA A 97 1.28 -6.30 -12.56
N MET A 98 1.31 -5.02 -12.15
CA MET A 98 0.17 -4.11 -12.35
C MET A 98 -0.10 -3.84 -13.84
N ILE A 99 0.94 -3.63 -14.66
CA ILE A 99 0.81 -3.47 -16.11
C ILE A 99 0.18 -4.72 -16.72
N ALA A 100 0.70 -5.90 -16.39
CA ALA A 100 0.17 -7.18 -16.88
C ALA A 100 -1.30 -7.40 -16.46
N ALA A 101 -1.69 -6.91 -15.28
CA ALA A 101 -3.07 -6.93 -14.81
C ALA A 101 -3.99 -5.92 -15.53
N GLY A 102 -3.43 -4.97 -16.28
CA GLY A 102 -4.19 -3.99 -17.06
C GLY A 102 -4.26 -2.59 -16.44
N LEU A 103 -3.21 -2.16 -15.74
CA LEU A 103 -3.05 -0.77 -15.29
C LEU A 103 -3.03 0.19 -16.49
N ALA A 104 -3.88 1.22 -16.44
CA ALA A 104 -3.99 2.23 -17.49
C ALA A 104 -3.27 3.53 -17.16
N LYS A 105 -3.40 4.02 -15.92
CA LYS A 105 -2.85 5.30 -15.49
C LYS A 105 -2.50 5.33 -14.02
N VAL A 106 -1.44 6.05 -13.68
CA VAL A 106 -0.91 6.18 -12.33
C VAL A 106 -0.76 7.65 -11.97
N VAL A 107 -1.16 8.00 -10.75
CA VAL A 107 -0.82 9.29 -10.15
C VAL A 107 -0.14 9.06 -8.81
N ARG A 108 1.00 9.72 -8.60
CA ARG A 108 1.77 9.68 -7.36
C ARG A 108 1.47 10.92 -6.54
N VAL A 109 1.12 10.72 -5.27
CA VAL A 109 0.93 11.79 -4.30
C VAL A 109 2.17 11.91 -3.45
N VAL A 110 2.80 13.08 -3.47
CA VAL A 110 4.13 13.30 -2.91
C VAL A 110 4.18 14.53 -2.02
N ARG A 111 5.27 14.69 -1.26
CA ARG A 111 5.48 15.91 -0.47
C ARG A 111 5.78 17.08 -1.41
N GLU A 112 5.29 18.25 -1.05
CA GLU A 112 5.65 19.51 -1.71
C GLU A 112 7.14 19.83 -1.54
N THR A 113 7.76 19.35 -0.45
CA THR A 113 9.18 19.49 -0.15
C THR A 113 9.81 18.11 0.08
N GLY A 114 10.70 17.69 -0.83
CA GLY A 114 11.40 16.40 -0.75
C GLY A 114 11.43 15.68 -2.09
N LEU A 115 12.44 16.00 -2.91
CA LEU A 115 12.62 15.44 -4.26
C LEU A 115 13.04 13.96 -4.27
N LEU A 116 13.46 13.39 -3.14
CA LEU A 116 14.21 12.13 -3.12
C LEU A 116 13.36 10.86 -3.35
N GLY A 117 12.13 10.81 -2.84
CA GLY A 117 11.27 9.63 -3.00
C GLY A 117 10.81 9.38 -4.43
N HIS A 118 10.77 10.44 -5.26
CA HIS A 118 10.40 10.34 -6.67
C HIS A 118 11.40 9.56 -7.50
N PHE A 119 12.70 9.77 -7.26
CA PHE A 119 13.75 9.25 -8.13
C PHE A 119 13.76 7.73 -8.21
N GLN A 120 13.58 7.00 -7.10
CA GLN A 120 13.56 5.53 -7.12
C GLN A 120 12.39 4.98 -7.91
N PHE A 121 11.21 5.61 -7.76
CA PHE A 121 10.04 5.21 -8.49
C PHE A 121 10.11 5.62 -9.97
N ASP A 122 10.62 6.81 -10.28
CA ASP A 122 10.78 7.32 -11.64
C ASP A 122 11.84 6.51 -12.42
N ASN A 123 12.98 6.17 -11.80
CA ASN A 123 14.00 5.30 -12.39
C ASN A 123 13.44 3.91 -12.74
N ALA A 124 12.77 3.26 -11.78
CA ALA A 124 12.13 1.98 -12.01
C ALA A 124 11.05 2.05 -13.11
N SER A 125 10.36 3.19 -13.22
CA SER A 125 9.27 3.40 -14.18
C SER A 125 9.74 3.64 -15.62
N MET A 126 10.85 4.37 -15.79
CA MET A 126 11.41 4.69 -17.10
C MET A 126 11.82 3.43 -17.86
N ASP A 127 12.32 2.40 -17.16
CA ASP A 127 12.75 1.14 -17.77
C ASP A 127 11.59 0.25 -18.24
N VAL A 128 10.37 0.45 -17.72
CA VAL A 128 9.19 -0.38 -18.04
C VAL A 128 8.10 0.36 -18.83
N GLY A 129 8.36 1.59 -19.26
CA GLY A 129 7.39 2.42 -20.00
C GLY A 129 6.22 2.91 -19.14
N TYR A 130 6.43 3.00 -17.82
CA TYR A 130 5.44 3.42 -16.84
C TYR A 130 5.49 4.95 -16.68
N HIS A 131 4.39 5.64 -16.96
CA HIS A 131 4.30 7.09 -16.79
C HIS A 131 3.36 7.43 -15.64
N ALA A 132 3.86 8.17 -14.65
CA ALA A 132 3.08 8.61 -13.51
C ALA A 132 3.07 10.14 -13.41
N ASP A 133 1.88 10.71 -13.26
CA ASP A 133 1.75 12.13 -12.92
C ASP A 133 2.06 12.32 -11.43
N ASN A 134 2.80 13.36 -11.06
CA ASN A 134 3.10 13.70 -9.66
C ASN A 134 2.21 14.86 -9.19
N VAL A 135 1.55 14.72 -8.04
CA VAL A 135 0.74 15.76 -7.39
C VAL A 135 1.00 15.80 -5.88
N THR A 136 0.57 16.86 -5.20
CA THR A 136 0.81 17.03 -3.75
C THR A 136 -0.38 16.66 -2.87
N SER A 137 -1.53 16.34 -3.45
CA SER A 137 -2.75 15.99 -2.70
C SER A 137 -3.52 14.82 -3.32
N MET A 138 -4.21 14.07 -2.46
CA MET A 138 -5.12 13.01 -2.89
C MET A 138 -6.25 13.57 -3.76
N GLU A 139 -6.77 14.75 -3.44
CA GLU A 139 -7.85 15.39 -4.20
C GLU A 139 -7.42 15.68 -5.65
N ALA A 140 -6.21 16.21 -5.85
CA ALA A 140 -5.67 16.43 -7.19
C ALA A 140 -5.48 15.12 -7.96
N ALA A 141 -5.00 14.07 -7.29
CA ALA A 141 -4.84 12.75 -7.90
C ALA A 141 -6.19 12.15 -8.33
N GLU A 142 -7.19 12.26 -7.46
CA GLU A 142 -8.53 11.80 -7.79
C GLU A 142 -9.14 12.58 -8.95
N LYS A 143 -8.96 13.90 -8.98
CA LYS A 143 -9.46 14.75 -10.08
C LYS A 143 -8.88 14.31 -11.43
N ILE A 144 -7.56 14.18 -11.53
CA ILE A 144 -6.87 13.75 -12.77
C ILE A 144 -7.42 12.40 -13.27
N LEU A 145 -7.58 11.44 -12.36
CA LEU A 145 -8.02 10.10 -12.74
C LEU A 145 -9.52 10.01 -13.03
N ASN A 146 -10.34 10.88 -12.46
CA ASN A 146 -11.76 10.95 -12.76
C ASN A 146 -12.01 11.64 -14.11
N GLU A 147 -11.25 12.68 -14.44
CA GLU A 147 -11.33 13.37 -15.73
C GLU A 147 -10.88 12.48 -16.90
N ALA A 148 -9.95 11.55 -16.67
CA ALA A 148 -9.49 10.59 -17.68
C ALA A 148 -10.45 9.40 -17.91
N ALA A 149 -11.46 9.21 -17.04
CA ALA A 149 -12.41 8.10 -17.11
C ALA A 149 -13.75 8.48 -17.78
N GLY A 150 -13.92 9.75 -18.17
CA GLY A 150 -15.05 10.25 -18.97
C GLY A 150 -14.73 10.30 -20.45
#